data_AF-A0A7R9C3Y6-F1
#
_entry.id   AF-A0A7R9C3Y6-F1
#
_cell.length_a   1.000
_cell.length_b   1.000
_cell.length_c   1.000
_cell.angle_alpha   90.00
_cell.angle_beta   90.00
_cell.angle_gamma   90.00
#
_symmetry.space_group_name_H-M   'P 1'
#
loop_
_entity.id
_entity.type
_entity.pdbx_description
1 polymer ?
#
loop_
_entity_poly.entity_id
_entity_poly.type
_entity_poly.pdbx_seq_one_letter_code
_entity_poly.pdbx_strand_id
1 'polypeptide(L)'
;MGDTLFKDRNLVISDPDVLCFPLRGSSDPKFYILASDGLWDVFSNEEAIMFAQDLFSQNEDVATVSKKLALEGVRRGSTDNVSVLSVLLPDLGNKKRVVDRRQSVNSPSLGRKQV
;
A
#
# COMPACT_ATOMS: atom_id res chain seq x y z
N MET A 1 7.27 -21.40 2.48
CA MET A 1 6.53 -21.91 3.67
C MET A 1 6.62 -23.43 3.73
N GLY A 2 6.35 -24.05 4.88
CA GLY A 2 6.64 -25.45 5.22
C GLY A 2 5.91 -26.52 4.38
N ASP A 3 5.31 -27.51 5.05
CA ASP A 3 4.46 -28.55 4.43
C ASP A 3 5.10 -29.35 3.29
N THR A 4 6.41 -29.62 3.41
CA THR A 4 7.20 -30.32 2.39
C THR A 4 6.58 -31.65 1.96
N LEU A 5 6.07 -32.44 2.92
CA LEU A 5 5.44 -33.74 2.64
C LEU A 5 4.21 -33.65 1.72
N PHE A 6 3.48 -32.53 1.75
CA PHE A 6 2.30 -32.31 0.91
C PHE A 6 2.66 -31.76 -0.48
N LYS A 7 3.82 -31.10 -0.60
CA LYS A 7 4.36 -30.62 -1.88
C LYS A 7 4.92 -31.74 -2.72
N ASP A 8 5.58 -32.73 -2.10
CA ASP A 8 6.08 -33.91 -2.80
C ASP A 8 4.95 -34.68 -3.52
N ARG A 9 3.71 -34.53 -3.04
CA ARG A 9 2.50 -35.11 -3.60
C ARG A 9 1.69 -34.15 -4.49
N ASN A 10 2.20 -32.95 -4.76
CA ASN A 10 1.51 -31.88 -5.49
C ASN A 10 0.12 -31.53 -4.92
N LEU A 11 -0.08 -31.67 -3.61
CA LEU A 11 -1.36 -31.31 -2.95
C LEU A 11 -1.38 -29.85 -2.49
N VAL A 12 -0.20 -29.28 -2.26
CA VAL A 12 0.01 -27.89 -1.84
C VAL A 12 1.12 -27.30 -2.71
N ILE A 13 0.92 -26.06 -3.16
CA ILE A 13 1.95 -25.31 -3.89
C ILE A 13 2.57 -24.26 -2.98
N SER A 14 3.83 -23.91 -3.25
CA SER A 14 4.51 -22.77 -2.59
C SER A 14 4.73 -21.58 -3.52
N ASP A 15 4.14 -21.63 -4.71
CA ASP A 15 4.19 -20.53 -5.66
C ASP A 15 3.12 -19.50 -5.29
N PRO A 16 3.49 -18.25 -4.98
CA PRO A 16 2.52 -17.21 -4.63
C PRO A 16 1.88 -16.61 -5.88
N ASP A 17 0.65 -16.11 -5.74
CA ASP A 17 0.08 -15.21 -6.73
C ASP A 17 0.68 -13.80 -6.55
N VAL A 18 1.09 -13.16 -7.64
CA VAL A 18 1.81 -11.88 -7.63
C VAL A 18 1.14 -10.90 -8.57
N LEU A 19 0.57 -9.85 -8.00
CA LEU A 19 -0.06 -8.75 -8.73
C LEU A 19 0.72 -7.45 -8.51
N CYS A 20 0.98 -6.72 -9.59
CA CYS A 20 1.73 -5.45 -9.58
C CYS A 20 0.85 -4.30 -10.04
N PHE A 21 0.62 -3.32 -9.16
CA PHE A 21 -0.20 -2.14 -9.47
C PHE A 21 0.67 -0.87 -9.46
N PRO A 22 0.80 -0.15 -10.59
CA PRO A 22 1.54 1.10 -10.61
C PRO A 22 0.75 2.21 -9.92
N LEU A 23 1.39 2.91 -8.99
CA LEU A 23 0.85 4.14 -8.38
C LEU A 23 1.09 5.32 -9.36
N ARG A 24 0.00 5.94 -9.86
CA ARG A 24 -0.01 6.95 -10.92
C ARG A 24 -0.46 8.35 -10.51
N GLY A 25 -0.89 8.61 -9.28
CA GLY A 25 -1.26 9.96 -8.83
C GLY A 25 -2.44 10.03 -7.86
N SER A 26 -3.22 11.12 -7.94
CA SER A 26 -4.24 11.46 -6.94
C SER A 26 -5.48 10.54 -6.93
N SER A 27 -5.66 9.70 -7.95
CA SER A 27 -6.71 8.68 -7.99
C SER A 27 -6.29 7.35 -7.40
N ASP A 28 -5.03 7.24 -6.95
CA ASP A 28 -4.54 6.01 -6.32
C ASP A 28 -5.19 5.82 -4.94
N PRO A 29 -5.28 4.57 -4.47
CA PRO A 29 -5.71 4.27 -3.12
C PRO A 29 -4.82 5.00 -2.09
N LYS A 30 -5.45 5.48 -1.02
CA LYS A 30 -4.77 6.23 0.05
C LYS A 30 -4.07 5.33 1.06
N PHE A 31 -4.55 4.10 1.19
CA PHE A 31 -4.03 3.10 2.12
C PHE A 31 -4.44 1.69 1.66
N TYR A 32 -3.80 0.68 2.25
CA TYR A 32 -4.23 -0.71 2.16
C TYR A 32 -4.22 -1.39 3.53
N ILE A 33 -5.03 -2.44 3.65
CA ILE A 33 -5.10 -3.30 4.83
C ILE A 33 -4.63 -4.69 4.41
N LEU A 34 -3.67 -5.23 5.15
CA LEU A 34 -3.27 -6.63 5.10
C LEU A 34 -3.66 -7.26 6.44
N ALA A 35 -4.39 -8.38 6.40
CA ALA A 35 -4.81 -9.06 7.61
C ALA A 35 -4.90 -10.57 7.41
N SER A 36 -4.88 -11.32 8.52
CA SER A 36 -5.20 -12.75 8.52
C SER A 36 -6.69 -12.99 8.23
N ASP A 37 -7.03 -14.22 7.84
CA ASP A 37 -8.40 -14.73 7.69
C ASP A 37 -9.28 -14.45 8.91
N GLY A 38 -8.73 -14.51 10.12
CA GLY A 38 -9.46 -14.15 11.34
C GLY A 38 -10.11 -12.75 11.31
N LEU A 39 -9.60 -11.78 10.54
CA LEU A 39 -10.32 -10.52 10.29
C LEU A 39 -11.40 -10.70 9.22
N TRP A 40 -11.04 -11.29 8.07
CA TRP A 40 -11.88 -11.38 6.87
C TRP A 40 -13.07 -12.34 7.02
N ASP A 41 -13.04 -13.25 7.99
CA ASP A 41 -14.17 -14.10 8.35
C ASP A 41 -15.37 -13.30 8.91
N VAL A 42 -15.10 -12.11 9.46
CA VAL A 42 -16.12 -11.25 10.13
C VAL A 42 -16.22 -9.83 9.53
N PHE A 43 -15.43 -9.55 8.49
CA PHE A 43 -15.44 -8.31 7.73
C PHE A 43 -15.45 -8.60 6.24
N SER A 44 -16.35 -7.93 5.51
CA SER A 44 -16.17 -7.74 4.07
C SER A 44 -15.08 -6.70 3.78
N ASN A 45 -14.55 -6.75 2.55
CA ASN A 45 -13.55 -5.79 2.08
C ASN A 45 -14.07 -4.34 2.22
N GLU A 46 -15.31 -4.09 1.81
CA GLU A 46 -15.94 -2.77 1.83
C GLU A 46 -16.13 -2.27 3.26
N GLU A 47 -16.59 -3.13 4.17
CA GLU A 47 -16.77 -2.76 5.59
C GLU A 47 -15.44 -2.41 6.26
N ALA A 48 -14.37 -3.17 5.98
CA ALA A 48 -13.06 -2.89 6.55
C ALA A 48 -12.52 -1.53 6.07
N ILE A 49 -12.70 -1.22 4.78
CA ILE A 49 -12.31 0.07 4.22
C ILE A 49 -13.15 1.21 4.80
N MET A 50 -14.48 1.06 4.88
CA MET A 50 -15.35 2.08 5.48
C MET A 50 -15.01 2.34 6.95
N PHE A 51 -14.78 1.28 7.72
CA PHE A 51 -14.39 1.38 9.12
C PHE A 51 -13.05 2.09 9.30
N ALA A 52 -12.04 1.73 8.50
CA ALA A 52 -10.75 2.42 8.52
C ALA A 52 -10.85 3.89 8.10
N GLN A 53 -11.66 4.20 7.07
CA GLN A 53 -11.88 5.57 6.60
C GLN A 53 -12.55 6.45 7.66
N ASP A 54 -13.52 5.92 8.40
CA ASP A 54 -14.17 6.63 9.51
C ASP A 54 -13.15 6.99 10.59
N LEU A 55 -12.29 6.04 10.97
CA LEU A 55 -11.24 6.28 11.96
C LEU A 55 -10.20 7.30 11.49
N PHE A 56 -9.74 7.22 10.23
CA PHE A 56 -8.84 8.23 9.68
C PHE A 56 -9.50 9.62 9.62
N SER A 57 -10.81 9.69 9.36
CA SER A 57 -11.56 10.95 9.37
C SER A 57 -11.67 11.57 10.76
N GLN A 58 -11.52 10.76 11.81
CA GLN A 58 -11.42 11.17 13.21
C GLN A 58 -9.98 11.54 13.63
N ASN A 59 -9.04 11.62 12.68
CA ASN A 59 -7.61 11.88 12.89
C ASN A 59 -6.88 10.80 13.71
N GLU A 60 -7.34 9.55 13.67
CA GLU A 60 -6.62 8.43 14.27
C GLU A 60 -5.36 8.09 13.46
N ASP A 61 -4.29 7.71 14.16
CA ASP A 61 -3.06 7.26 13.52
C ASP A 61 -3.17 5.81 13.00
N VAL A 62 -2.32 5.45 12.05
CA VAL A 62 -2.38 4.15 11.35
C VAL A 62 -2.25 2.94 12.29
N ALA A 63 -1.51 3.08 13.39
CA ALA A 63 -1.36 2.01 14.37
C ALA A 63 -2.67 1.81 15.16
N THR A 64 -3.33 2.91 15.55
CA THR A 64 -4.64 2.85 16.21
C THR A 64 -5.71 2.30 15.29
N VAL A 65 -5.72 2.67 14.00
CA VAL A 65 -6.64 2.08 13.01
C VAL A 65 -6.45 0.57 12.91
N SER A 66 -5.21 0.09 12.79
CA SER A 66 -4.91 -1.35 12.72
C SER A 66 -5.36 -2.08 14.00
N LYS A 67 -5.11 -1.49 15.17
CA LYS A 67 -5.55 -2.03 16.46
C LYS A 67 -7.07 -2.09 16.58
N LYS A 68 -7.78 -1.04 16.16
CA LYS A 68 -9.25 -0.99 16.22
C LYS A 68 -9.88 -2.00 15.26
N LEU A 69 -9.34 -2.19 14.06
CA LEU A 69 -9.78 -3.24 13.14
C LEU A 69 -9.63 -4.64 13.78
N ALA A 70 -8.48 -4.93 14.38
CA ALA A 70 -8.25 -6.21 15.04
C ALA A 70 -9.21 -6.44 16.22
N LEU A 71 -9.38 -5.44 17.09
CA LEU A 71 -10.30 -5.50 18.23
C LEU A 71 -11.75 -5.67 17.78
N GLU A 72 -12.14 -4.98 16.71
CA GLU A 72 -13.48 -5.08 16.15
C GLU A 72 -13.73 -6.47 15.55
N GLY A 73 -12.74 -7.09 14.92
CA GLY A 73 -12.83 -8.48 14.45
C GLY A 73 -13.07 -9.46 15.60
N VAL A 74 -12.33 -9.31 16.70
CA VAL A 74 -12.55 -10.12 17.92
C VAL A 74 -13.94 -9.84 18.51
N ARG A 75 -14.36 -8.57 18.57
CA ARG A 75 -15.68 -8.19 19.10
C ARG A 75 -16.84 -8.76 18.28
N ARG A 76 -16.66 -8.89 16.96
CA ARG A 76 -17.64 -9.51 16.04
C ARG A 76 -17.70 -11.03 16.15
N GLY A 77 -16.83 -11.64 16.96
CA GLY A 77 -16.86 -13.08 17.24
C GLY A 77 -15.90 -13.90 16.41
N SER A 78 -14.83 -13.31 15.87
CA SER A 78 -13.76 -14.09 15.26
C SER A 78 -13.19 -15.09 16.26
N THR A 79 -13.07 -16.35 15.84
CA THR A 79 -12.57 -17.46 16.67
C THR A 79 -11.11 -17.79 16.38
N ASP A 80 -10.44 -17.03 15.51
CA ASP A 80 -9.05 -17.23 15.13
C ASP A 80 -8.14 -16.08 15.61
N ASN A 81 -6.84 -16.20 15.38
CA ASN A 81 -5.86 -15.15 15.60
C ASN A 81 -6.06 -14.02 14.58
N VAL A 82 -6.39 -12.84 15.10
CA VAL A 82 -6.62 -11.65 14.28
C VAL A 82 -5.35 -10.79 14.27
N SER A 83 -4.70 -10.70 13.11
CA SER A 83 -3.55 -9.82 12.88
C SER A 83 -3.86 -8.84 11.75
N VAL A 84 -3.56 -7.55 11.96
CA VAL A 84 -3.87 -6.49 10.99
C VAL A 84 -2.68 -5.55 10.84
N LEU A 85 -2.33 -5.24 9.59
CA LEU A 85 -1.34 -4.25 9.17
C LEU A 85 -2.01 -3.26 8.22
N SER A 86 -2.07 -1.98 8.61
CA SER A 86 -2.50 -0.90 7.73
C SER A 86 -1.28 -0.11 7.24
N VAL A 87 -1.27 0.24 5.95
CA VAL A 87 -0.18 1.01 5.32
C VAL A 87 -0.75 2.24 4.64
N LEU A 88 -0.28 3.43 5.03
CA LEU A 88 -0.61 4.68 4.33
C LEU A 88 0.28 4.85 3.10
N LEU A 89 -0.31 5.20 1.97
CA LEU A 89 0.42 5.51 0.75
C LEU A 89 0.72 7.01 0.63
N PRO A 90 1.87 7.37 0.05
CA PRO A 90 2.18 8.76 -0.23
C PRO A 90 1.24 9.32 -1.29
N ASP A 91 0.74 10.53 -1.08
CA ASP A 91 0.04 11.27 -2.13
C ASP A 91 1.05 11.72 -3.21
N LEU A 92 0.97 11.08 -4.37
CA LEU A 92 1.81 11.39 -5.53
C LEU A 92 1.28 12.58 -6.34
N GLY A 93 0.10 13.11 -6.01
CA GLY A 93 -0.60 14.17 -6.74
C GLY A 93 0.04 15.56 -6.66
N ASN A 94 1.01 15.79 -5.78
CA ASN A 94 1.57 17.14 -5.51
C ASN A 94 3.11 17.24 -5.52
N LYS A 95 3.83 16.35 -6.21
CA LYS A 95 5.24 16.63 -6.50
C LYS A 95 5.32 17.73 -7.56
N LYS A 96 5.48 18.99 -7.12
CA LYS A 96 6.03 20.04 -7.99
C LYS A 96 7.30 19.45 -8.61
N ARG A 97 7.28 19.20 -9.92
CA ARG A 97 8.50 18.91 -10.68
C ARG A 97 9.43 20.09 -10.43
N VAL A 98 10.40 19.93 -9.53
CA VAL A 98 11.52 20.86 -9.43
C VAL A 98 12.26 20.68 -10.74
N VAL A 99 11.96 21.57 -11.70
CA VAL A 99 12.75 21.69 -12.92
C VAL A 99 14.12 22.14 -12.46
N ASP A 100 15.10 21.25 -12.58
CA ASP A 100 16.48 21.52 -12.21
C ASP A 100 17.02 22.63 -13.13
N ARG A 101 16.95 23.88 -12.67
CA ARG A 101 17.33 25.07 -13.42
C ARG A 101 18.84 25.31 -13.29
N ARG A 102 19.64 24.27 -13.52
CA ARG A 102 21.12 24.33 -13.52
C ARG A 102 21.71 23.53 -14.69
N GLN A 103 21.38 23.92 -15.91
CA GLN A 103 22.26 23.75 -17.09
C GLN A 103 21.68 24.54 -18.28
N SER A 104 21.67 25.87 -18.18
CA SER A 104 21.60 26.75 -19.37
C SER A 104 22.38 28.03 -19.11
N VAL A 105 23.68 27.91 -18.88
CA VAL A 105 24.58 29.07 -18.93
C VAL A 105 25.81 28.71 -19.75
N ASN A 106 25.83 29.27 -20.96
CA ASN A 106 26.98 29.63 -21.81
C ASN A 106 27.79 28.53 -22.51
N SER A 107 27.42 28.26 -23.76
CA SER A 107 28.38 27.92 -24.82
C SER A 107 28.84 29.21 -25.49
N PRO A 108 30.15 29.54 -25.54
CA PRO A 108 30.61 30.72 -26.28
C PRO A 108 30.56 30.43 -27.80
N SER A 109 29.87 31.30 -28.53
CA SER A 109 29.84 31.32 -29.99
C SER A 109 31.24 31.61 -30.54
N LEU A 110 31.89 30.61 -31.12
CA LEU A 110 33.16 30.79 -31.81
C LEU A 110 32.90 31.52 -33.14
N GLY A 111 33.20 32.82 -33.13
CA GLY A 111 33.12 33.71 -34.28
C GLY A 111 34.03 33.24 -35.40
N ARG A 112 33.39 32.97 -36.54
CA ARG A 112 33.99 32.77 -37.86
C ARG A 112 34.74 34.05 -38.27
N LYS A 113 36.07 34.05 -38.28
CA LYS A 113 36.84 35.07 -38.99
C LYS A 113 36.80 34.77 -40.49
N GLN A 114 36.27 35.71 -41.25
CA GLN A 114 36.49 35.82 -42.69
C GLN A 114 37.93 36.25 -42.98
N VAL A 115 38.31 36.01 -44.23
CA VAL A 115 39.57 36.27 -44.95
C VAL A 115 40.21 37.62 -44.60
#